data_AF-A0A7C3ZD03-F1
#
_entry.id   AF-A0A7C3ZD03-F1
#
_cell.length_a   1.000
_cell.length_b   1.000
_cell.length_c   1.000
_cell.angle_alpha   90.00
_cell.angle_beta   90.00
_cell.angle_gamma   90.00
#
_symmetry.space_group_name_H-M   'P 1'
#
loop_
_entity.id
_entity.type
_entity.pdbx_description
1 polymer ?
#
loop_
_entity_poly.entity_id
_entity_poly.type
_entity_poly.pdbx_seq_one_letter_code
_entity_poly.pdbx_strand_id
1 'polypeptide(L)'
;MSDYYKKYIRIIESDGNFKLANILIDCFLGKKDISGKTKKWLSYEKERIRRLELEYPYTLKTAFNLVKKEVKNFTKNDFQKWIDLGFIIPRVIDGKTKFFKRFLPNLFFLGKNLEKRRKKINKAVSERRERINKRIDQLISGDGPKKYFVQARISLKLKFTPREKVRCWLPFPRVGDQVLSARLIATSHKKYYLAKENAGQRTIYFEERDRKFFVEFEYKITEVVSKINPQTIDSKIPRSFERDLREEPPHIVFTGEIIKLAHSIVGKEKNIYLKARRIYDWITKNINYTYVLPYSVYENVSKYCLRKLQGDCGFQALAFITLCRACGVPSKWQSGWFIMEKFASPHDWAMFYAGKWLFADLSFGGSRRDNEARREFYFGNLDAFRMPANSEICFQFDPPKRTWRSDPVDNQVGEVETKSKNIYYNDFRYKIDVLKFEEILERRPQ
;
A
#
# COMPACT_ATOMS: atom_id res chain seq x y z
N MET A 1 -24.30 24.00 -6.29
CA MET A 1 -23.03 24.76 -6.38
C MET A 1 -21.78 23.97 -5.98
N SER A 2 -21.78 23.14 -4.92
CA SER A 2 -20.54 22.44 -4.48
C SER A 2 -19.94 21.48 -5.52
N ASP A 3 -20.76 20.75 -6.29
CA ASP A 3 -20.25 19.78 -7.27
C ASP A 3 -19.78 20.44 -8.57
N TYR A 4 -20.29 21.64 -8.86
CA TYR A 4 -19.81 22.48 -9.96
C TYR A 4 -18.32 22.81 -9.76
N TYR A 5 -17.95 23.42 -8.63
CA TYR A 5 -16.56 23.79 -8.37
C TYR A 5 -15.59 22.60 -8.45
N LYS A 6 -16.01 21.46 -7.87
CA LYS A 6 -15.23 20.23 -7.89
C LYS A 6 -14.94 19.76 -9.31
N LYS A 7 -15.98 19.70 -10.15
CA LYS A 7 -15.88 19.23 -11.53
C LYS A 7 -14.87 20.06 -12.34
N TYR A 8 -14.99 21.39 -12.32
CA TYR A 8 -14.10 22.25 -13.13
C TYR A 8 -12.65 22.19 -12.67
N ILE A 9 -12.39 22.26 -11.36
CA ILE A 9 -11.03 22.18 -10.83
C ILE A 9 -10.38 20.84 -11.21
N ARG A 10 -11.13 19.74 -11.09
CA ARG A 10 -10.62 18.40 -11.41
C ARG A 10 -10.36 18.20 -12.90
N ILE A 11 -11.18 18.76 -13.78
CA ILE A 11 -10.94 18.74 -15.23
C ILE A 11 -9.64 19.49 -15.55
N ILE A 12 -9.51 20.72 -15.09
CA ILE A 12 -8.35 21.59 -15.34
C ILE A 12 -7.06 20.97 -14.79
N GLU A 13 -7.13 20.36 -13.60
CA GLU A 13 -6.00 19.61 -13.03
C GLU A 13 -5.67 18.35 -13.83
N SER A 14 -6.68 17.58 -14.26
CA SER A 14 -6.49 16.38 -15.08
C SER A 14 -5.81 16.71 -16.42
N ASP A 15 -6.15 17.85 -17.01
CA ASP A 15 -5.52 18.39 -18.23
C ASP A 15 -4.10 18.93 -17.98
N GLY A 16 -3.67 18.98 -16.72
CA GLY A 16 -2.32 19.37 -16.31
C GLY A 16 -2.12 20.86 -16.05
N ASN A 17 -3.18 21.68 -16.06
CA ASN A 17 -3.08 23.12 -15.81
C ASN A 17 -3.21 23.44 -14.31
N PHE A 18 -2.16 23.11 -13.56
CA PHE A 18 -2.14 23.25 -12.10
C PHE A 18 -2.19 24.70 -11.66
N LYS A 19 -1.58 25.61 -12.42
CA LYS A 19 -1.65 27.06 -12.15
C LYS A 19 -3.08 27.57 -12.21
N LEU A 20 -3.81 27.28 -13.29
CA LEU A 20 -5.21 27.72 -13.42
C LEU A 20 -6.09 27.07 -12.35
N ALA A 21 -5.89 25.78 -12.07
CA ALA A 21 -6.63 25.10 -11.01
C ALA A 21 -6.44 25.80 -9.65
N ASN A 22 -5.22 26.18 -9.30
CA ASN A 22 -4.93 26.92 -8.06
C ASN A 22 -5.55 28.33 -8.04
N ILE A 23 -5.49 29.07 -9.15
CA ILE A 23 -6.15 30.38 -9.28
C ILE A 23 -7.65 30.23 -9.02
N LEU A 24 -8.32 29.25 -9.64
CA LEU A 24 -9.75 29.02 -9.44
C LEU A 24 -10.09 28.62 -8.01
N ILE A 25 -9.26 27.78 -7.38
CA ILE A 25 -9.42 27.44 -5.96
C ILE A 25 -9.38 28.70 -5.10
N ASP A 26 -8.41 29.59 -5.31
CA ASP A 26 -8.28 30.82 -4.55
C ASP A 26 -9.45 31.78 -4.77
N CYS A 27 -9.91 31.93 -6.03
CA CYS A 27 -11.12 32.68 -6.34
C CYS A 27 -12.36 32.12 -5.63
N PHE A 28 -12.53 30.80 -5.59
CA PHE A 28 -13.68 30.18 -4.93
C PHE A 28 -13.59 30.27 -3.41
N LEU A 29 -12.40 30.17 -2.83
CA LEU A 29 -12.17 30.34 -1.39
C LEU A 29 -12.48 31.77 -0.91
N GLY A 30 -12.35 32.78 -1.79
CA GLY A 30 -12.66 34.18 -1.50
C GLY A 30 -14.15 34.53 -1.53
N LYS A 31 -15.02 33.64 -2.01
CA LYS A 31 -16.47 33.90 -2.05
C LYS A 31 -17.10 33.84 -0.66
N LYS A 32 -18.03 34.75 -0.35
CA LYS A 32 -18.70 34.82 0.96
C LYS A 32 -19.66 33.64 1.21
N ASP A 33 -20.33 33.15 0.17
CA ASP A 33 -21.42 32.16 0.29
C ASP A 33 -20.98 30.69 0.09
N ILE A 34 -19.74 30.33 0.45
CA ILE A 34 -19.28 28.94 0.37
C ILE A 34 -19.51 28.19 1.68
N SER A 35 -20.03 26.97 1.58
CA SER A 35 -20.19 26.11 2.75
C SER A 35 -18.83 25.74 3.37
N GLY A 36 -18.80 25.53 4.69
CA GLY A 36 -17.59 25.07 5.38
C GLY A 36 -17.03 23.74 4.84
N LYS A 37 -17.90 22.83 4.37
CA LYS A 37 -17.49 21.58 3.70
C LYS A 37 -16.76 21.86 2.38
N THR A 38 -17.30 22.76 1.56
CA THR A 38 -16.68 23.19 0.30
C THR A 38 -15.34 23.88 0.56
N LYS A 39 -15.26 24.74 1.58
CA LYS A 39 -14.01 25.40 1.99
C LYS A 39 -12.93 24.40 2.37
N LYS A 40 -13.25 23.41 3.22
CA LYS A 40 -12.32 22.33 3.59
C LYS A 40 -11.85 21.52 2.38
N TRP A 41 -12.76 21.18 1.47
CA TRP A 41 -12.43 20.47 0.24
C TRP A 41 -11.48 21.29 -0.64
N LEU A 42 -11.79 22.57 -0.90
CA LEU A 42 -10.93 23.47 -1.69
C LEU A 42 -9.53 23.62 -1.08
N SER A 43 -9.44 23.77 0.24
CA SER A 43 -8.14 23.84 0.92
C SER A 43 -7.34 22.55 0.77
N TYR A 44 -7.98 21.39 0.90
CA TYR A 44 -7.33 20.09 0.66
C TYR A 44 -6.95 19.90 -0.80
N GLU A 45 -7.80 20.34 -1.71
CA GLU A 45 -7.60 20.27 -3.15
C GLU A 45 -6.31 21.00 -3.58
N LYS A 46 -6.09 22.19 -3.02
CA LYS A 46 -4.86 22.98 -3.20
C LYS A 46 -3.62 22.19 -2.75
N GLU A 47 -3.70 21.59 -1.57
CA GLU A 47 -2.60 20.77 -1.04
C GLU A 47 -2.36 19.50 -1.85
N ARG A 48 -3.42 18.84 -2.31
CA ARG A 48 -3.31 17.65 -3.17
C ARG A 48 -2.65 18.00 -4.51
N ILE A 49 -2.98 19.13 -5.15
CA ILE A 49 -2.30 19.59 -6.38
C ILE A 49 -0.81 19.82 -6.12
N ARG A 50 -0.47 20.51 -5.02
CA ARG A 50 0.93 20.73 -4.63
C ARG A 50 1.69 19.41 -4.45
N ARG A 51 1.08 18.43 -3.79
CA ARG A 51 1.66 17.09 -3.61
C ARG A 51 1.83 16.36 -4.93
N LEU A 52 0.85 16.46 -5.81
CA LEU A 52 0.89 15.85 -7.13
C LEU A 52 2.04 16.42 -7.96
N GLU A 53 2.26 17.74 -7.94
CA GLU A 53 3.38 18.39 -8.62
C GLU A 53 4.75 17.84 -8.16
N LEU A 54 4.92 17.65 -6.85
CA LEU A 54 6.16 17.10 -6.27
C LEU A 54 6.47 15.66 -6.74
N GLU A 55 5.46 14.92 -7.20
CA GLU A 55 5.63 13.57 -7.74
C GLU A 55 6.18 13.56 -9.17
N TYR A 56 6.23 14.70 -9.87
CA TYR A 56 6.69 14.81 -11.25
C TYR A 56 7.94 15.71 -11.40
N PRO A 57 9.08 15.37 -10.75
CA PRO A 57 10.24 16.24 -10.71
C PRO A 57 11.05 16.28 -12.02
N TYR A 58 10.94 15.26 -12.87
CA TYR A 58 11.87 15.05 -13.97
C TYR A 58 11.36 15.67 -15.28
N THR A 59 12.27 16.35 -16.00
CA THR A 59 12.05 16.79 -17.38
C THR A 59 12.34 15.65 -18.37
N LEU A 60 11.99 15.82 -19.65
CA LEU A 60 12.35 14.90 -20.73
C LEU A 60 13.85 14.56 -20.74
N LYS A 61 14.71 15.59 -20.69
CA LYS A 61 16.17 15.42 -20.68
C LYS A 61 16.64 14.62 -19.46
N THR A 62 16.11 14.93 -18.28
CA THR A 62 16.47 14.23 -17.05
C THR A 62 15.99 12.78 -17.07
N ALA A 63 14.75 12.53 -17.49
CA ALA A 63 14.18 11.19 -17.58
C ALA A 63 14.97 10.31 -18.57
N PHE A 64 15.27 10.82 -19.76
CA PHE A 64 16.12 10.14 -20.74
C PHE A 64 17.49 9.74 -20.15
N ASN A 65 18.14 10.67 -19.45
CA ASN A 65 19.45 10.42 -18.82
C ASN A 65 19.38 9.39 -17.69
N LEU A 66 18.28 9.34 -16.92
CA LEU A 66 18.09 8.32 -15.90
C LEU A 66 17.99 6.92 -16.51
N VAL A 67 17.24 6.77 -17.60
CA VAL A 67 17.15 5.49 -18.32
C VAL A 67 18.49 5.11 -18.94
N LYS A 68 19.19 6.06 -19.58
CA LYS A 68 20.53 5.84 -20.17
C LYS A 68 21.55 5.32 -19.16
N LYS A 69 21.45 5.72 -17.89
CA LYS A 69 22.33 5.25 -16.81
C LYS A 69 22.07 3.78 -16.42
N GLU A 70 20.86 3.29 -16.60
CA GLU A 70 20.46 1.94 -16.16
C GLU A 70 20.42 0.90 -17.29
N VAL A 71 20.25 1.31 -18.55
CA VAL A 71 20.01 0.38 -19.68
C VAL A 71 21.21 0.31 -20.62
N LYS A 72 21.65 -0.91 -20.97
CA LYS A 72 22.66 -1.22 -21.98
C LYS A 72 22.14 -0.92 -23.39
N ASN A 73 23.01 -0.38 -24.26
CA ASN A 73 22.72 -0.07 -25.67
C ASN A 73 21.43 0.75 -25.85
N PHE A 74 21.19 1.73 -24.96
CA PHE A 74 19.97 2.53 -24.96
C PHE A 74 20.04 3.68 -25.96
N THR A 75 19.00 3.81 -26.78
CA THR A 75 18.89 4.81 -27.85
C THR A 75 17.73 5.78 -27.64
N LYS A 76 17.67 6.86 -28.43
CA LYS A 76 16.49 7.75 -28.47
C LYS A 76 15.23 7.01 -28.95
N ASN A 77 15.39 6.12 -29.92
CA ASN A 77 14.28 5.32 -30.45
C ASN A 77 13.73 4.35 -29.40
N ASP A 78 14.58 3.73 -28.57
CA ASP A 78 14.12 2.91 -27.43
C ASP A 78 13.24 3.72 -26.48
N PHE A 79 13.65 4.95 -26.14
CA PHE A 79 12.90 5.79 -25.22
C PHE A 79 11.51 6.14 -25.74
N GLN A 80 11.43 6.54 -27.02
CA GLN A 80 10.17 6.84 -27.67
C GLN A 80 9.27 5.60 -27.74
N LYS A 81 9.83 4.47 -28.18
CA LYS A 81 9.12 3.19 -28.21
C LYS A 81 8.55 2.80 -26.85
N TRP A 82 9.27 3.03 -25.75
CA TRP A 82 8.78 2.73 -24.41
C TRP A 82 7.74 3.72 -23.90
N ILE A 83 7.68 4.93 -24.44
CA ILE A 83 6.57 5.86 -24.23
C ILE A 83 5.33 5.37 -24.99
N ASP A 84 5.50 5.01 -26.27
CA ASP A 84 4.41 4.57 -27.14
C ASP A 84 3.76 3.25 -26.64
N LEU A 85 4.58 2.35 -26.07
CA LEU A 85 4.12 1.12 -25.41
C LEU A 85 3.52 1.36 -24.02
N GLY A 86 3.54 2.59 -23.50
CA GLY A 86 3.00 2.94 -22.18
C GLY A 86 3.85 2.47 -21.00
N PHE A 87 5.10 2.05 -21.21
CA PHE A 87 6.01 1.69 -20.11
C PHE A 87 6.56 2.92 -19.39
N ILE A 88 6.64 4.03 -20.10
CA ILE A 88 6.98 5.35 -19.56
C ILE A 88 5.83 6.29 -19.90
N ILE A 89 5.14 6.79 -18.88
CA ILE A 89 3.98 7.66 -19.09
C ILE A 89 4.38 9.10 -18.72
N PRO A 90 4.64 9.98 -19.71
CA PRO A 90 4.83 11.40 -19.45
C PRO A 90 3.50 12.06 -19.05
N ARG A 91 3.59 13.20 -18.38
CA ARG A 91 2.46 14.08 -18.10
C ARG A 91 2.83 15.52 -18.44
N VAL A 92 1.96 16.24 -19.14
CA VAL A 92 2.11 17.68 -19.30
C VAL A 92 1.59 18.36 -18.03
N ILE A 93 2.42 19.21 -17.41
CA ILE A 93 2.06 20.02 -16.24
C ILE A 93 2.47 21.46 -16.55
N ASP A 94 1.50 22.37 -16.57
CA ASP A 94 1.65 23.78 -16.92
C ASP A 94 2.49 24.00 -18.21
N GLY A 95 2.14 23.25 -19.26
CA GLY A 95 2.80 23.32 -20.57
C GLY A 95 4.17 22.62 -20.64
N LYS A 96 4.63 21.95 -19.58
CA LYS A 96 5.93 21.26 -19.54
C LYS A 96 5.75 19.76 -19.41
N THR A 97 6.43 18.99 -20.26
CA THR A 97 6.49 17.52 -20.14
C THR A 97 7.30 17.12 -18.91
N LYS A 98 6.65 16.37 -18.01
CA LYS A 98 7.21 15.88 -16.75
C LYS A 98 7.03 14.37 -16.60
N PHE A 99 7.88 13.77 -15.78
CA PHE A 99 7.88 12.32 -15.53
C PHE A 99 7.78 12.02 -14.04
N PHE A 100 6.96 11.02 -13.72
CA PHE A 100 6.72 10.54 -12.37
C PHE A 100 8.02 10.08 -11.70
N LYS A 101 8.25 10.42 -10.43
CA LYS A 101 9.51 10.16 -9.72
C LYS A 101 9.92 8.68 -9.66
N ARG A 102 8.96 7.73 -9.76
CA ARG A 102 9.20 6.28 -9.79
C ARG A 102 8.99 5.64 -11.17
N PHE A 103 9.02 6.43 -12.25
CA PHE A 103 8.83 5.90 -13.61
C PHE A 103 9.87 4.83 -13.98
N LEU A 104 11.11 4.97 -13.51
CA LEU A 104 12.21 4.09 -13.90
C LEU A 104 12.05 2.65 -13.39
N PRO A 105 11.72 2.38 -12.11
CA PRO A 105 11.32 1.04 -11.72
C PRO A 105 10.09 0.51 -12.48
N ASN A 106 9.08 1.36 -12.73
CA ASN A 106 7.86 0.95 -13.44
C ASN A 106 8.14 0.47 -14.87
N LEU A 107 9.09 1.09 -15.57
CA LEU A 107 9.58 0.64 -16.88
C LEU A 107 9.93 -0.85 -16.87
N PHE A 108 10.63 -1.32 -15.84
CA PHE A 108 11.05 -2.72 -15.74
C PHE A 108 9.95 -3.65 -15.23
N PHE A 109 9.00 -3.14 -14.44
CA PHE A 109 7.82 -3.92 -14.06
C PHE A 109 6.91 -4.20 -15.26
N LEU A 110 6.69 -3.19 -16.11
CA LEU A 110 5.84 -3.29 -17.30
C LEU A 110 6.56 -3.98 -18.45
N GLY A 111 7.82 -3.64 -18.69
CA GLY A 111 8.68 -4.26 -19.68
C GLY A 111 9.58 -5.35 -19.09
N LYS A 112 9.02 -6.49 -18.65
CA LYS A 112 9.80 -7.56 -17.98
C LYS A 112 11.04 -8.01 -18.74
N ASN A 113 10.98 -8.08 -20.07
CA ASN A 113 12.11 -8.46 -20.92
C ASN A 113 13.28 -7.45 -20.89
N LEU A 114 13.02 -6.21 -20.47
CA LEU A 114 14.04 -5.15 -20.34
C LEU A 114 14.99 -5.41 -19.17
N GLU A 115 14.65 -6.28 -18.23
CA GLU A 115 15.52 -6.62 -17.11
C GLU A 115 16.87 -7.19 -17.61
N LYS A 116 16.86 -7.95 -18.73
CA LYS A 116 18.07 -8.47 -19.40
C LYS A 116 18.99 -7.36 -19.93
N ARG A 117 18.44 -6.17 -20.20
CA ARG A 117 19.20 -4.99 -20.67
C ARG A 117 19.73 -4.13 -19.53
N ARG A 118 19.46 -4.44 -18.26
CA ARG A 118 20.01 -3.65 -17.16
C ARG A 118 21.53 -3.72 -17.10
N LYS A 119 22.15 -2.58 -16.82
CA LYS A 119 23.59 -2.46 -16.57
C LYS A 119 24.00 -3.08 -15.24
N LYS A 120 23.17 -2.90 -14.21
CA LYS A 120 23.40 -3.43 -12.86
C LYS A 120 22.24 -4.33 -12.44
N ILE A 121 22.56 -5.57 -12.08
CA ILE A 121 21.62 -6.50 -11.46
C ILE A 121 21.72 -6.33 -9.96
N ASN A 122 20.58 -6.14 -9.28
CA ASN A 122 20.54 -6.07 -7.83
C ASN A 122 20.53 -7.50 -7.25
N LYS A 123 21.72 -8.05 -6.98
CA LYS A 123 21.89 -9.42 -6.44
C LYS A 123 21.04 -9.66 -5.19
N ALA A 124 21.01 -8.68 -4.27
CA ALA A 124 20.23 -8.78 -3.04
C ALA A 124 18.72 -8.93 -3.28
N VAL A 125 18.16 -8.34 -4.34
CA VAL A 125 16.75 -8.55 -4.73
C VAL A 125 16.53 -9.98 -5.21
N SER A 126 17.44 -10.50 -6.04
CA SER A 126 17.36 -11.87 -6.56
C SER A 126 17.45 -12.89 -5.42
N GLU A 127 18.45 -12.74 -4.54
CA GLU A 127 18.66 -13.61 -3.38
C GLU A 127 17.44 -13.62 -2.44
N ARG A 128 16.85 -12.45 -2.17
CA ARG A 128 15.61 -12.38 -1.38
C ARG A 128 14.47 -13.15 -2.06
N ARG A 129 14.27 -12.93 -3.37
CA ARG A 129 13.22 -13.62 -4.12
C ARG A 129 13.42 -15.14 -4.09
N GLU A 130 14.65 -15.60 -4.23
CA GLU A 130 15.00 -17.02 -4.15
C GLU A 130 14.74 -17.60 -2.76
N ARG A 131 15.14 -16.92 -1.68
CA ARG A 131 14.84 -17.35 -0.30
C ARG A 131 13.34 -17.47 -0.04
N ILE A 132 12.55 -16.51 -0.51
CA ILE A 132 11.08 -16.56 -0.37
C ILE A 132 10.53 -17.75 -1.16
N ASN A 133 10.92 -17.90 -2.43
CA ASN A 133 10.46 -18.99 -3.28
C ASN A 133 10.83 -20.36 -2.69
N LYS A 134 12.05 -20.52 -2.17
CA LYS A 134 12.47 -21.75 -1.50
C LYS A 134 11.57 -22.08 -0.32
N ARG A 135 11.23 -21.09 0.53
CA ARG A 135 10.34 -21.33 1.67
C ARG A 135 8.92 -21.68 1.23
N ILE A 136 8.39 -21.00 0.22
CA ILE A 136 7.09 -21.32 -0.38
C ILE A 136 7.08 -22.76 -0.90
N ASP A 137 8.11 -23.17 -1.65
CA ASP A 137 8.19 -24.50 -2.25
C ASP A 137 8.22 -25.60 -1.16
N GLN A 138 8.89 -25.35 -0.03
CA GLN A 138 8.88 -26.25 1.13
C GLN A 138 7.47 -26.38 1.72
N LEU A 139 6.77 -25.26 1.94
CA LEU A 139 5.40 -25.27 2.46
C LEU A 139 4.42 -25.97 1.51
N ILE A 140 4.54 -25.75 0.20
CA ILE A 140 3.75 -26.44 -0.83
C ILE A 140 4.01 -27.95 -0.79
N SER A 141 5.28 -28.35 -0.59
CA SER A 141 5.68 -29.76 -0.52
C SER A 141 5.29 -30.45 0.80
N GLY A 142 4.62 -29.74 1.71
CA GLY A 142 4.10 -30.29 2.96
C GLY A 142 4.96 -30.05 4.20
N ASP A 143 6.02 -29.25 4.11
CA ASP A 143 6.76 -28.80 5.30
C ASP A 143 5.84 -28.01 6.24
N GLY A 144 6.00 -28.22 7.54
CA GLY A 144 5.15 -27.61 8.56
C GLY A 144 5.31 -26.08 8.62
N PRO A 145 4.25 -25.33 8.98
CA PRO A 145 4.35 -23.91 9.26
C PRO A 145 5.37 -23.62 10.38
N LYS A 146 6.22 -22.63 10.15
CA LYS A 146 7.24 -22.19 11.11
C LYS A 146 6.83 -20.94 11.85
N LYS A 147 7.42 -20.76 13.03
CA LYS A 147 7.31 -19.57 13.86
C LYS A 147 8.63 -18.81 13.83
N TYR A 148 8.55 -17.49 13.88
CA TYR A 148 9.72 -16.62 13.83
C TYR A 148 9.67 -15.59 14.95
N PHE A 149 10.84 -15.32 15.51
CA PHE A 149 11.11 -14.18 16.37
C PHE A 149 11.76 -13.07 15.53
N VAL A 150 11.20 -11.88 15.60
CA VAL A 150 11.69 -10.72 14.85
C VAL A 150 11.88 -9.55 15.78
N GLN A 151 13.04 -8.90 15.68
CA GLN A 151 13.34 -7.65 16.38
C GLN A 151 13.66 -6.59 15.32
N ALA A 152 12.98 -5.45 15.37
CA ALA A 152 13.11 -4.40 14.39
C ALA A 152 12.99 -3.01 15.02
N ARG A 153 13.57 -2.02 14.34
CA ARG A 153 13.52 -0.61 14.73
C ARG A 153 13.09 0.23 13.53
N ILE A 154 12.11 1.12 13.73
CA ILE A 154 11.84 2.22 12.80
C ILE A 154 12.29 3.54 13.42
N SER A 155 13.04 4.31 12.63
CA SER A 155 13.53 5.63 13.00
C SER A 155 13.05 6.67 11.99
N LEU A 156 12.65 7.84 12.48
CA LEU A 156 12.24 9.00 11.69
C LEU A 156 13.08 10.21 12.09
N LYS A 157 13.63 10.92 11.11
CA LYS A 157 14.43 12.13 11.30
C LYS A 157 13.93 13.27 10.41
N LEU A 158 13.50 14.37 11.03
CA LEU A 158 13.14 15.60 10.31
C LEU A 158 14.36 16.20 9.63
N LYS A 159 14.18 16.80 8.46
CA LYS A 159 15.24 17.49 7.71
C LYS A 159 15.59 18.85 8.31
N PHE A 160 14.75 19.38 9.19
CA PHE A 160 14.93 20.64 9.90
C PHE A 160 14.89 20.43 11.43
N THR A 161 15.24 21.47 12.19
CA THR A 161 15.09 21.51 13.65
C THR A 161 13.77 22.21 13.99
N PRO A 162 12.83 21.56 14.69
CA PRO A 162 11.53 22.16 14.97
C PRO A 162 11.62 23.24 16.05
N ARG A 163 10.88 24.35 15.85
CA ARG A 163 10.77 25.45 16.83
C ARG A 163 9.69 25.20 17.88
N GLU A 164 8.74 24.33 17.59
CA GLU A 164 7.62 23.93 18.44
C GLU A 164 7.63 22.41 18.68
N LYS A 165 6.75 21.91 19.56
CA LYS A 165 6.59 20.46 19.74
C LYS A 165 6.09 19.81 18.47
N VAL A 166 6.62 18.64 18.20
CA VAL A 166 6.26 17.80 17.06
C VAL A 166 5.57 16.56 17.58
N ARG A 167 4.47 16.21 16.93
CA ARG A 167 3.70 14.99 17.16
C ARG A 167 4.11 13.96 16.12
N CYS A 168 4.53 12.79 16.57
CA CYS A 168 5.07 11.74 15.71
C CYS A 168 4.39 10.41 16.04
N TRP A 169 3.86 9.74 15.01
CA TRP A 169 3.27 8.40 15.10
C TRP A 169 4.14 7.46 14.29
N LEU A 170 4.69 6.42 14.92
CA LEU A 170 5.42 5.34 14.25
C LEU A 170 4.59 4.05 14.30
N PRO A 171 4.56 3.24 13.23
CA PRO A 171 3.85 1.96 13.22
C PRO A 171 4.42 1.02 14.28
N PHE A 172 3.54 0.23 14.91
CA PHE A 172 3.88 -0.75 15.92
C PHE A 172 3.15 -2.07 15.65
N PRO A 173 3.76 -3.26 15.86
CA PRO A 173 3.14 -4.53 15.51
C PRO A 173 1.81 -4.76 16.23
N ARG A 174 0.77 -5.10 15.47
CA ARG A 174 -0.54 -5.50 15.97
C ARG A 174 -0.52 -6.99 16.31
N VAL A 175 -0.99 -7.35 17.51
CA VAL A 175 -1.14 -8.76 17.93
C VAL A 175 -2.48 -9.30 17.43
N GLY A 176 -2.49 -10.55 16.97
CA GLY A 176 -3.65 -11.22 16.38
C GLY A 176 -3.40 -11.68 14.94
N ASP A 177 -4.35 -12.45 14.41
CA ASP A 177 -4.28 -13.11 13.10
C ASP A 177 -3.03 -14.02 13.00
N GLN A 178 -1.92 -13.57 12.39
CA GLN A 178 -0.65 -14.31 12.30
C GLN A 178 0.39 -13.92 13.37
N VAL A 179 0.18 -12.84 14.11
CA VAL A 179 1.12 -12.31 15.11
C VAL A 179 0.73 -12.82 16.50
N LEU A 180 1.65 -13.55 17.14
CA LEU A 180 1.42 -14.24 18.42
C LEU A 180 1.64 -13.32 19.63
N SER A 181 2.62 -12.42 19.55
CA SER A 181 2.97 -11.50 20.63
C SER A 181 3.79 -10.33 20.09
N ALA A 182 3.71 -9.16 20.73
CA ALA A 182 4.57 -8.02 20.44
C ALA A 182 5.00 -7.32 21.75
N ARG A 183 6.25 -6.88 21.83
CA ARG A 183 6.80 -6.19 23.01
C ARG A 183 7.64 -4.99 22.60
N LEU A 184 7.45 -3.89 23.31
CA LEU A 184 8.27 -2.68 23.17
C LEU A 184 9.64 -2.91 23.81
N ILE A 185 10.72 -2.57 23.10
CA ILE A 185 12.10 -2.75 23.56
C ILE A 185 12.76 -1.43 23.91
N ALA A 186 12.67 -0.44 23.02
CA ALA A 186 13.28 0.86 23.25
C ALA A 186 12.52 1.97 22.49
N THR A 187 12.60 3.19 23.01
CA THR A 187 12.03 4.39 22.40
C THR A 187 13.04 5.53 22.43
N SER A 188 12.88 6.50 21.53
CA SER A 188 13.70 7.72 21.56
C SER A 188 13.38 8.64 22.74
N HIS A 189 12.18 8.54 23.32
CA HIS A 189 11.71 9.40 24.41
C HIS A 189 11.02 8.59 25.50
N LYS A 190 11.18 9.01 26.76
CA LYS A 190 10.53 8.39 27.93
C LYS A 190 9.01 8.58 27.92
N LYS A 191 8.53 9.72 27.42
CA LYS A 191 7.09 10.02 27.28
C LYS A 191 6.61 9.55 25.92
N TYR A 192 5.71 8.57 25.92
CA TYR A 192 5.05 8.05 24.73
C TYR A 192 3.65 7.56 25.07
N TYR A 193 2.83 7.37 24.05
CA TYR A 193 1.55 6.67 24.15
C TYR A 193 1.52 5.54 23.13
N LEU A 194 1.34 4.31 23.58
CA LEU A 194 1.22 3.15 22.71
C LEU A 194 -0.26 2.81 22.54
N ALA A 195 -0.74 2.84 21.29
CA ALA A 195 -2.12 2.48 21.00
C ALA A 195 -2.43 1.04 21.40
N LYS A 196 -3.69 0.80 21.78
CA LYS A 196 -4.21 -0.51 22.19
C LYS A 196 -3.93 -1.59 21.14
N GLU A 197 -3.81 -2.84 21.59
CA GLU A 197 -3.49 -3.99 20.73
C GLU A 197 -4.46 -4.17 19.57
N ASN A 198 -5.74 -3.85 19.78
CA ASN A 198 -6.80 -4.00 18.80
C ASN A 198 -7.06 -2.73 17.96
N ALA A 199 -6.20 -1.70 18.05
CA ALA A 199 -6.34 -0.49 17.24
C ALA A 199 -6.29 -0.83 15.74
N GLY A 200 -7.18 -0.22 14.95
CA GLY A 200 -7.24 -0.44 13.50
C GLY A 200 -5.94 -0.06 12.78
N GLN A 201 -5.24 0.96 13.30
CA GLN A 201 -3.86 1.32 12.96
C GLN A 201 -3.08 1.45 14.27
N ARG A 202 -2.19 0.48 14.56
CA ARG A 202 -1.46 0.47 15.83
C ARG A 202 -0.18 1.28 15.70
N THR A 203 -0.11 2.35 16.47
CA THR A 203 1.03 3.28 16.47
C THR A 203 1.54 3.52 17.87
N ILE A 204 2.83 3.85 17.97
CA ILE A 204 3.39 4.55 19.14
C ILE A 204 3.49 6.05 18.82
N TYR A 205 3.03 6.86 19.77
CA TYR A 205 2.94 8.31 19.68
C TYR A 205 3.98 8.99 20.57
N PHE A 206 4.61 10.03 20.04
CA PHE A 206 5.50 10.94 20.74
C PHE A 206 5.05 12.40 20.53
N GLU A 207 5.21 13.25 21.54
CA GLU A 207 4.97 14.70 21.44
C GLU A 207 6.10 15.49 22.09
N GLU A 208 7.16 15.76 21.31
CA GLU A 208 8.37 16.41 21.81
C GLU A 208 8.95 17.43 20.83
N ARG A 209 9.73 18.37 21.37
CA ARG A 209 10.52 19.32 20.57
C ARG A 209 11.86 18.69 20.17
N ASP A 210 11.80 17.64 19.36
CA ASP A 210 12.97 16.96 18.79
C ASP A 210 12.75 16.72 17.28
N ARG A 211 13.85 16.55 16.56
CA ARG A 211 13.89 16.13 15.16
C ARG A 211 14.11 14.63 14.95
N LYS A 212 14.41 13.83 15.98
CA LYS A 212 14.64 12.39 15.88
C LYS A 212 13.64 11.61 16.72
N PHE A 213 13.02 10.60 16.12
CA PHE A 213 12.08 9.70 16.77
C PHE A 213 12.42 8.27 16.39
N PHE A 214 12.35 7.33 17.34
CA PHE A 214 12.44 5.91 17.01
C PHE A 214 11.64 5.06 17.98
N VAL A 215 11.24 3.89 17.49
CA VAL A 215 10.76 2.79 18.30
C VAL A 215 11.44 1.51 17.86
N GLU A 216 11.83 0.71 18.84
CA GLU A 216 12.30 -0.66 18.67
C GLU A 216 11.37 -1.61 19.40
N PHE A 217 11.06 -2.72 18.74
CA PHE A 217 10.14 -3.71 19.24
C PHE A 217 10.58 -5.11 18.80
N GLU A 218 10.05 -6.10 19.49
CA GLU A 218 10.09 -7.50 19.08
C GLU A 218 8.68 -8.04 18.90
N TYR A 219 8.53 -9.04 18.04
CA TYR A 219 7.28 -9.78 17.90
C TYR A 219 7.55 -11.22 17.46
N LYS A 220 6.56 -12.07 17.70
CA LYS A 220 6.54 -13.46 17.23
C LYS A 220 5.45 -13.60 16.18
N ILE A 221 5.75 -14.23 15.05
CA ILE A 221 4.83 -14.43 13.93
C ILE A 221 4.86 -15.89 13.49
N THR A 222 3.72 -16.42 13.05
CA THR A 222 3.61 -17.77 12.47
C THR A 222 3.28 -17.69 11.00
N GLU A 223 3.82 -18.63 10.23
CA GLU A 223 3.29 -18.93 8.89
C GLU A 223 1.88 -19.50 9.00
N VAL A 224 1.07 -19.27 7.97
CA VAL A 224 -0.31 -19.74 7.89
C VAL A 224 -0.46 -20.55 6.61
N VAL A 225 -0.68 -21.85 6.75
CA VAL A 225 -1.02 -22.74 5.64
C VAL A 225 -2.37 -23.38 5.92
N SER A 226 -3.32 -23.16 5.02
CA SER A 226 -4.69 -23.61 5.13
C SER A 226 -5.00 -24.66 4.07
N LYS A 227 -5.36 -25.86 4.51
CA LYS A 227 -6.05 -26.84 3.67
C LYS A 227 -7.55 -26.55 3.74
N ILE A 228 -8.14 -26.21 2.60
CA ILE A 228 -9.56 -25.88 2.47
C ILE A 228 -10.19 -26.88 1.50
N ASN A 229 -11.28 -27.54 1.94
CA ASN A 229 -12.19 -28.21 1.03
C ASN A 229 -13.33 -27.23 0.70
N PRO A 230 -13.43 -26.71 -0.53
CA PRO A 230 -14.50 -25.78 -0.89
C PRO A 230 -15.90 -26.36 -0.69
N GLN A 231 -16.08 -27.68 -0.87
CA GLN A 231 -17.39 -28.34 -0.78
C GLN A 231 -17.98 -28.32 0.64
N THR A 232 -17.14 -28.20 1.67
CA THR A 232 -17.57 -28.19 3.07
C THR A 232 -17.80 -26.77 3.60
N ILE A 233 -17.57 -25.74 2.78
CA ILE A 233 -17.72 -24.35 3.22
C ILE A 233 -19.20 -23.96 3.16
N ASP A 234 -19.74 -23.64 4.33
CA ASP A 234 -21.07 -23.04 4.43
C ASP A 234 -21.07 -21.66 3.75
N SER A 235 -22.11 -21.44 2.96
CA SER A 235 -22.40 -20.15 2.33
C SER A 235 -22.93 -19.10 3.32
N LYS A 236 -23.36 -19.52 4.52
CA LYS A 236 -23.89 -18.64 5.55
C LYS A 236 -22.79 -17.80 6.18
N ILE A 237 -22.92 -16.49 6.04
CA ILE A 237 -21.98 -15.52 6.61
C ILE A 237 -22.49 -15.09 7.99
N PRO A 238 -21.66 -15.21 9.05
CA PRO A 238 -22.00 -14.67 10.36
C PRO A 238 -22.33 -13.18 10.33
N ARG A 239 -23.38 -12.78 11.06
CA ARG A 239 -23.81 -11.36 11.14
C ARG A 239 -22.70 -10.42 11.65
N SER A 240 -21.76 -10.94 12.43
CA SER A 240 -20.57 -10.21 12.89
C SER A 240 -19.67 -9.70 11.75
N PHE A 241 -19.76 -10.27 10.54
CA PHE A 241 -18.99 -9.85 9.36
C PHE A 241 -19.75 -8.89 8.44
N GLU A 242 -20.88 -8.34 8.89
CA GLU A 242 -21.64 -7.37 8.12
C GLU A 242 -20.81 -6.14 7.73
N ARG A 243 -19.89 -5.70 8.60
CA ARG A 243 -18.94 -4.61 8.28
C ARG A 243 -18.02 -5.00 7.12
N ASP A 244 -17.54 -6.24 7.10
CA ASP A 244 -16.61 -6.77 6.09
C ASP A 244 -17.29 -7.04 4.74
N LEU A 245 -18.59 -6.78 4.62
CA LEU A 245 -19.37 -6.84 3.39
C LEU A 245 -19.77 -5.46 2.84
N ARG A 246 -19.68 -4.41 3.66
CA ARG A 246 -20.17 -3.07 3.30
C ARG A 246 -19.12 -2.27 2.51
N GLU A 247 -19.63 -1.27 1.79
CA GLU A 247 -18.79 -0.21 1.24
C GLU A 247 -18.06 0.54 2.36
N GLU A 248 -16.87 1.03 2.03
CA GLU A 248 -16.06 1.89 2.90
C GLU A 248 -15.46 3.01 2.03
N PRO A 249 -16.26 4.08 1.81
CA PRO A 249 -15.81 5.21 1.01
C PRO A 249 -14.58 5.89 1.64
N PRO A 250 -13.65 6.39 0.80
CA PRO A 250 -13.81 6.55 -0.63
C PRO A 250 -13.16 5.42 -1.45
N HIS A 251 -12.52 4.43 -0.82
CA HIS A 251 -11.66 3.46 -1.50
C HIS A 251 -12.31 2.10 -1.76
N ILE A 252 -13.39 1.75 -1.06
CA ILE A 252 -14.20 0.55 -1.32
C ILE A 252 -15.62 1.02 -1.64
N VAL A 253 -15.98 1.05 -2.93
CA VAL A 253 -17.28 1.55 -3.42
C VAL A 253 -17.76 0.68 -4.58
N PHE A 254 -18.99 0.18 -4.51
CA PHE A 254 -19.65 -0.71 -5.45
C PHE A 254 -20.33 0.10 -6.55
N THR A 255 -19.52 0.81 -7.34
CA THR A 255 -20.04 1.47 -8.55
C THR A 255 -20.60 0.44 -9.53
N GLY A 256 -21.55 0.84 -10.40
CA GLY A 256 -22.13 -0.09 -11.38
C GLY A 256 -21.10 -0.80 -12.28
N GLU A 257 -19.97 -0.14 -12.59
CA GLU A 257 -18.84 -0.75 -13.30
C GLU A 257 -18.16 -1.86 -12.49
N ILE A 258 -17.93 -1.62 -11.19
CA ILE A 258 -17.32 -2.58 -10.26
C ILE A 258 -18.23 -3.78 -10.05
N ILE A 259 -19.54 -3.55 -9.83
CA ILE A 259 -20.53 -4.62 -9.68
C ILE A 259 -20.55 -5.49 -10.94
N LYS A 260 -20.64 -4.88 -12.13
CA LYS A 260 -20.62 -5.60 -13.41
C LYS A 260 -19.35 -6.43 -13.58
N LEU A 261 -18.18 -5.87 -13.29
CA LEU A 261 -16.90 -6.57 -13.37
C LEU A 261 -16.84 -7.76 -12.37
N ALA A 262 -17.26 -7.54 -11.13
CA ALA A 262 -17.27 -8.57 -10.10
C ALA A 262 -18.16 -9.75 -10.52
N HIS A 263 -19.37 -9.47 -11.01
CA HIS A 263 -20.26 -10.50 -11.53
C HIS A 263 -19.74 -11.19 -12.79
N SER A 264 -19.06 -10.48 -13.70
CA SER A 264 -18.46 -11.12 -14.88
C SER A 264 -17.32 -12.08 -14.52
N ILE A 265 -16.53 -11.75 -13.48
CA ILE A 265 -15.44 -12.61 -13.00
C ILE A 265 -15.99 -13.84 -12.27
N VAL A 266 -16.99 -13.63 -11.39
CA VAL A 266 -17.56 -14.68 -10.56
C VAL A 266 -18.50 -15.60 -11.34
N GLY A 267 -19.27 -15.05 -12.30
CA GLY A 267 -20.29 -15.78 -13.05
C GLY A 267 -21.39 -16.34 -12.14
N LYS A 268 -21.77 -17.61 -12.36
CA LYS A 268 -22.82 -18.32 -11.60
C LYS A 268 -22.30 -18.99 -10.31
N GLU A 269 -21.05 -18.77 -9.93
CA GLU A 269 -20.46 -19.38 -8.75
C GLU A 269 -21.17 -18.92 -7.47
N LYS A 270 -21.54 -19.86 -6.60
CA LYS A 270 -22.22 -19.60 -5.34
C LYS A 270 -21.28 -19.77 -4.14
N ASN A 271 -20.27 -20.63 -4.26
CA ASN A 271 -19.35 -20.93 -3.19
C ASN A 271 -18.43 -19.73 -2.89
N ILE A 272 -18.47 -19.20 -1.66
CA ILE A 272 -17.72 -17.99 -1.27
C ILE A 272 -16.21 -18.12 -1.46
N TYR A 273 -15.64 -19.31 -1.24
CA TYR A 273 -14.22 -19.57 -1.46
C TYR A 273 -13.89 -19.53 -2.96
N LEU A 274 -14.69 -20.18 -3.80
CA LEU A 274 -14.47 -20.19 -5.25
C LEU A 274 -14.73 -18.82 -5.89
N LYS A 275 -15.68 -18.03 -5.35
CA LYS A 275 -15.84 -16.61 -5.74
C LYS A 275 -14.56 -15.82 -5.49
N ALA A 276 -14.05 -15.88 -4.26
CA ALA A 276 -12.80 -15.23 -3.89
C ALA A 276 -11.63 -15.72 -4.77
N ARG A 277 -11.59 -17.02 -5.08
CA ARG A 277 -10.55 -17.61 -5.92
C ARG A 277 -10.56 -17.06 -7.34
N ARG A 278 -11.73 -16.99 -7.99
CA ARG A 278 -11.88 -16.41 -9.34
C ARG A 278 -11.43 -14.96 -9.38
N ILE A 279 -11.77 -14.18 -8.34
CA ILE A 279 -11.34 -12.78 -8.21
C ILE A 279 -9.83 -12.69 -8.01
N TYR A 280 -9.25 -13.52 -7.14
CA TYR A 280 -7.81 -13.60 -6.92
C TYR A 280 -7.06 -13.93 -8.22
N ASP A 281 -7.50 -14.96 -8.95
CA ASP A 281 -6.89 -15.36 -10.22
C ASP A 281 -7.00 -14.26 -11.27
N TRP A 282 -8.15 -13.60 -11.37
CA TRP A 282 -8.33 -12.51 -12.31
C TRP A 282 -7.37 -11.36 -12.00
N ILE A 283 -7.29 -10.89 -10.75
CA ILE A 283 -6.37 -9.81 -10.36
C ILE A 283 -4.92 -10.22 -10.59
N THR A 284 -4.53 -11.39 -10.09
CA THR A 284 -3.16 -11.86 -10.16
C THR A 284 -2.71 -12.25 -11.56
N LYS A 285 -3.61 -12.35 -12.55
CA LYS A 285 -3.27 -12.52 -13.98
C LYS A 285 -3.34 -11.22 -14.78
N ASN A 286 -4.26 -10.30 -14.44
CA ASN A 286 -4.57 -9.14 -15.28
C ASN A 286 -3.98 -7.81 -14.81
N ILE A 287 -3.63 -7.64 -13.52
CA ILE A 287 -3.21 -6.33 -12.98
C ILE A 287 -1.69 -6.23 -12.82
N ASN A 288 -1.00 -5.39 -13.57
CA ASN A 288 0.45 -5.26 -13.46
C ASN A 288 0.88 -4.51 -12.18
N TYR A 289 1.93 -4.98 -11.52
CA TYR A 289 2.51 -4.27 -10.40
C TYR A 289 3.21 -3.00 -10.88
N THR A 290 2.90 -1.86 -10.27
CA THR A 290 3.58 -0.58 -10.54
C THR A 290 3.65 0.24 -9.27
N TYR A 291 4.71 1.00 -9.06
CA TYR A 291 4.63 2.09 -8.10
C TYR A 291 3.62 3.13 -8.57
N VAL A 292 2.88 3.67 -7.61
CA VAL A 292 1.79 4.63 -7.80
C VAL A 292 2.11 5.95 -7.12
N LEU A 293 1.30 6.96 -7.37
CA LEU A 293 1.36 8.22 -6.62
C LEU A 293 0.96 7.96 -5.15
N PRO A 294 1.22 8.90 -4.22
CA PRO A 294 0.78 8.76 -2.84
C PRO A 294 -0.75 8.59 -2.75
N TYR A 295 -1.24 7.70 -1.89
CA TYR A 295 -2.66 7.30 -1.86
C TYR A 295 -3.61 8.48 -1.66
N SER A 296 -3.17 9.50 -0.92
CA SER A 296 -3.86 10.77 -0.72
C SER A 296 -4.29 11.52 -1.98
N VAL A 297 -3.65 11.28 -3.13
CA VAL A 297 -4.00 12.01 -4.37
C VAL A 297 -5.13 11.35 -5.14
N TYR A 298 -5.46 10.11 -4.79
CA TYR A 298 -6.52 9.35 -5.42
C TYR A 298 -7.85 9.57 -4.71
N GLU A 299 -8.91 9.79 -5.49
CA GLU A 299 -10.27 9.79 -4.95
C GLU A 299 -10.67 8.37 -4.55
N ASN A 300 -10.44 7.40 -5.42
CA ASN A 300 -10.75 6.00 -5.18
C ASN A 300 -9.63 5.11 -5.76
N VAL A 301 -8.90 4.46 -4.85
CA VAL A 301 -7.75 3.61 -5.18
C VAL A 301 -8.18 2.33 -5.92
N SER A 302 -9.19 1.60 -5.43
CA SER A 302 -9.64 0.35 -6.05
C SER A 302 -10.15 0.58 -7.47
N LYS A 303 -10.95 1.64 -7.68
CA LYS A 303 -11.46 2.03 -9.00
C LYS A 303 -10.34 2.41 -9.96
N TYR A 304 -9.32 3.14 -9.50
CA TYR A 304 -8.16 3.45 -10.33
C TYR A 304 -7.44 2.15 -10.75
N CYS A 305 -7.19 1.25 -9.80
CA CYS A 305 -6.52 -0.03 -10.05
C CYS A 305 -7.26 -0.87 -11.09
N LEU A 306 -8.57 -1.04 -10.92
CA LEU A 306 -9.41 -1.86 -11.81
C LEU A 306 -9.54 -1.28 -13.22
N ARG A 307 -9.52 0.05 -13.37
CA ARG A 307 -9.58 0.71 -14.69
C ARG A 307 -8.24 0.72 -15.41
N LYS A 308 -7.14 0.90 -14.69
CA LYS A 308 -5.80 0.99 -15.27
C LYS A 308 -5.12 -0.36 -15.40
N LEU A 309 -5.66 -1.40 -14.75
CA LEU A 309 -5.04 -2.71 -14.62
C LEU A 309 -3.60 -2.62 -14.13
N GLN A 310 -3.34 -1.65 -13.25
CA GLN A 310 -2.04 -1.33 -12.69
C GLN A 310 -2.19 -0.86 -11.24
N GLY A 311 -1.23 -1.21 -10.39
CA GLY A 311 -1.21 -0.79 -8.99
C GLY A 311 -0.16 -1.52 -8.17
N ASP A 312 0.22 -0.93 -7.05
CA ASP A 312 1.09 -1.59 -6.06
C ASP A 312 0.30 -2.57 -5.19
N CYS A 313 0.92 -3.05 -4.09
CA CYS A 313 0.33 -4.06 -3.22
C CYS A 313 -1.01 -3.62 -2.62
N GLY A 314 -1.09 -2.40 -2.10
CA GLY A 314 -2.32 -1.90 -1.53
C GLY A 314 -3.42 -1.61 -2.55
N PHE A 315 -3.07 -1.17 -3.76
CA PHE A 315 -4.04 -1.04 -4.86
C PHE A 315 -4.69 -2.37 -5.22
N GLN A 316 -3.88 -3.44 -5.31
CA GLN A 316 -4.37 -4.77 -5.63
C GLN A 316 -5.19 -5.37 -4.48
N ALA A 317 -4.77 -5.18 -3.23
CA ALA A 317 -5.53 -5.62 -2.06
C ALA A 317 -6.89 -4.91 -1.97
N LEU A 318 -6.95 -3.59 -2.17
CA LEU A 318 -8.22 -2.84 -2.20
C LEU A 318 -9.11 -3.25 -3.37
N ALA A 319 -8.54 -3.52 -4.54
CA ALA A 319 -9.29 -4.04 -5.69
C ALA A 319 -9.90 -5.41 -5.38
N PHE A 320 -9.13 -6.31 -4.75
CA PHE A 320 -9.60 -7.63 -4.34
C PHE A 320 -10.73 -7.54 -3.32
N ILE A 321 -10.55 -6.75 -2.26
CA ILE A 321 -11.58 -6.53 -1.23
C ILE A 321 -12.84 -5.96 -1.87
N THR A 322 -12.72 -4.93 -2.72
CA THR A 322 -13.86 -4.28 -3.35
C THR A 322 -14.67 -5.24 -4.22
N LEU A 323 -14.01 -6.05 -5.05
CA LEU A 323 -14.69 -7.06 -5.87
C LEU A 323 -15.29 -8.20 -5.02
N CYS A 324 -14.58 -8.64 -3.96
CA CYS A 324 -15.08 -9.66 -3.05
C CYS A 324 -16.36 -9.20 -2.35
N ARG A 325 -16.33 -8.03 -1.72
CA ARG A 325 -17.50 -7.48 -1.01
C ARG A 325 -18.68 -7.24 -1.96
N ALA A 326 -18.43 -6.75 -3.18
CA ALA A 326 -19.46 -6.57 -4.21
C ALA A 326 -20.18 -7.88 -4.63
N CYS A 327 -19.56 -9.05 -4.42
CA CYS A 327 -20.16 -10.36 -4.70
C CYS A 327 -20.51 -11.16 -3.44
N GLY A 328 -20.56 -10.49 -2.28
CA GLY A 328 -20.98 -11.08 -1.01
C GLY A 328 -19.91 -11.93 -0.33
N VAL A 329 -18.62 -11.71 -0.59
CA VAL A 329 -17.52 -12.36 0.13
C VAL A 329 -16.96 -11.39 1.16
N PRO A 330 -17.06 -11.68 2.48
CA PRO A 330 -16.49 -10.81 3.50
C PRO A 330 -14.98 -10.74 3.34
N SER A 331 -14.44 -9.53 3.34
CA SER A 331 -13.00 -9.31 3.16
C SER A 331 -12.54 -8.06 3.88
N LYS A 332 -11.29 -8.07 4.37
CA LYS A 332 -10.71 -7.00 5.18
C LYS A 332 -9.25 -6.75 4.83
N TRP A 333 -8.75 -5.60 5.26
CA TRP A 333 -7.42 -5.09 4.96
C TRP A 333 -6.38 -5.54 6.00
N GLN A 334 -5.13 -5.72 5.58
CA GLN A 334 -4.00 -5.75 6.49
C GLN A 334 -2.76 -5.12 5.84
N SER A 335 -1.99 -4.36 6.60
CA SER A 335 -0.77 -3.70 6.09
C SER A 335 0.28 -3.52 7.19
N GLY A 336 1.50 -3.20 6.76
CA GLY A 336 2.63 -2.96 7.64
C GLY A 336 3.92 -3.09 6.86
N TRP A 337 4.75 -4.10 7.11
CA TRP A 337 5.96 -4.33 6.31
C TRP A 337 6.02 -5.74 5.72
N PHE A 338 6.59 -5.83 4.53
CA PHE A 338 7.34 -7.00 4.11
C PHE A 338 8.73 -6.91 4.76
N ILE A 339 9.12 -7.95 5.51
CA ILE A 339 10.31 -7.92 6.36
C ILE A 339 11.05 -9.25 6.31
N MET A 340 12.37 -9.16 6.13
CA MET A 340 13.32 -10.26 6.13
C MET A 340 14.63 -9.80 6.80
N GLU A 341 15.56 -10.73 7.02
CA GLU A 341 16.91 -10.39 7.45
C GLU A 341 17.50 -9.23 6.61
N LYS A 342 17.90 -8.13 7.27
CA LYS A 342 18.52 -6.93 6.66
C LYS A 342 17.64 -6.16 5.65
N PHE A 343 16.34 -6.46 5.54
CA PHE A 343 15.47 -5.75 4.61
C PHE A 343 14.04 -5.62 5.14
N ALA A 344 13.49 -4.41 5.05
CA ALA A 344 12.07 -4.18 5.27
C ALA A 344 11.56 -3.06 4.38
N SER A 345 10.31 -3.19 3.92
CA SER A 345 9.61 -2.17 3.17
C SER A 345 8.10 -2.23 3.44
N PRO A 346 7.36 -1.13 3.26
CA PRO A 346 5.90 -1.13 3.26
C PRO A 346 5.32 -2.25 2.40
N HIS A 347 4.24 -2.86 2.87
CA HIS A 347 3.51 -3.90 2.17
C HIS A 347 2.06 -4.04 2.67
N ASP A 348 1.17 -4.36 1.75
CA ASP A 348 -0.27 -4.49 1.98
C ASP A 348 -0.80 -5.80 1.39
N TRP A 349 -1.79 -6.38 2.07
CA TRP A 349 -2.47 -7.59 1.60
C TRP A 349 -3.92 -7.61 2.09
N ALA A 350 -4.67 -8.61 1.63
CA ALA A 350 -6.07 -8.77 1.98
C ALA A 350 -6.28 -10.03 2.82
N MET A 351 -7.41 -10.05 3.51
CA MET A 351 -7.98 -11.25 4.11
C MET A 351 -9.41 -11.42 3.61
N PHE A 352 -9.88 -12.66 3.51
CA PHE A 352 -11.26 -12.98 3.14
C PHE A 352 -11.80 -14.11 4.03
N TYR A 353 -13.11 -14.13 4.25
CA TYR A 353 -13.76 -15.15 5.06
C TYR A 353 -14.34 -16.25 4.17
N ALA A 354 -13.98 -17.49 4.48
CA ALA A 354 -14.54 -18.68 3.85
C ALA A 354 -14.53 -19.84 4.86
N GLY A 355 -15.50 -19.83 5.80
CA GLY A 355 -15.54 -20.70 6.99
C GLY A 355 -14.54 -20.29 8.08
N LYS A 356 -13.38 -19.78 7.68
CA LYS A 356 -12.40 -19.08 8.52
C LYS A 356 -11.80 -17.90 7.77
N TRP A 357 -11.10 -17.02 8.49
CA TRP A 357 -10.31 -15.97 7.86
C TRP A 357 -9.08 -16.56 7.17
N LEU A 358 -8.92 -16.20 5.90
CA LEU A 358 -7.86 -16.64 5.00
C LEU A 358 -7.13 -15.42 4.45
N PHE A 359 -5.86 -15.59 4.11
CA PHE A 359 -5.03 -14.52 3.55
C PHE A 359 -5.05 -14.53 2.03
N ALA A 360 -4.92 -13.35 1.43
CA ALA A 360 -4.73 -13.16 0.00
C ALA A 360 -3.66 -12.09 -0.23
N ASP A 361 -2.47 -12.48 -0.67
CA ASP A 361 -1.42 -11.55 -1.10
C ASP A 361 -1.34 -11.49 -2.62
N LEU A 362 -2.09 -10.53 -3.17
CA LEU A 362 -2.28 -10.37 -4.61
C LEU A 362 -0.98 -9.99 -5.31
N SER A 363 -0.16 -9.16 -4.67
CA SER A 363 1.07 -8.66 -5.28
C SER A 363 2.17 -9.71 -5.29
N PHE A 364 2.32 -10.49 -4.21
CA PHE A 364 3.27 -11.60 -4.17
C PHE A 364 2.81 -12.74 -5.09
N GLY A 365 1.52 -13.05 -5.14
CA GLY A 365 0.97 -13.99 -6.12
C GLY A 365 1.19 -13.51 -7.55
N GLY A 366 0.81 -12.27 -7.87
CA GLY A 366 0.97 -11.66 -9.19
C GLY A 366 2.42 -11.56 -9.65
N SER A 367 3.37 -11.42 -8.73
CA SER A 367 4.81 -11.44 -9.06
C SER A 367 5.31 -12.83 -9.52
N ARG A 368 4.52 -13.88 -9.28
CA ARG A 368 4.81 -15.29 -9.57
C ARG A 368 3.86 -15.87 -10.62
N ARG A 369 3.31 -15.03 -11.50
CA ARG A 369 2.44 -15.46 -12.62
C ARG A 369 3.02 -16.57 -13.49
N ASP A 370 4.33 -16.66 -13.56
CA ASP A 370 5.11 -17.66 -14.30
C ASP A 370 5.21 -19.02 -13.59
N ASN A 371 4.73 -19.14 -12.35
CA ASN A 371 4.71 -20.38 -11.60
C ASN A 371 3.38 -20.51 -10.85
N GLU A 372 2.49 -21.37 -11.36
CA GLU A 372 1.14 -21.55 -10.83
C GLU A 372 1.15 -21.88 -9.34
N ALA A 373 1.84 -22.95 -8.93
CA ALA A 373 1.87 -23.42 -7.54
C ALA A 373 2.27 -22.30 -6.56
N ARG A 374 3.31 -21.52 -6.87
CA ARG A 374 3.73 -20.41 -6.01
C ARG A 374 2.78 -19.20 -6.06
N ARG A 375 2.07 -18.97 -7.17
CA ARG A 375 1.00 -17.97 -7.23
C ARG A 375 -0.16 -18.40 -6.34
N GLU A 376 -0.62 -19.63 -6.49
CA GLU A 376 -1.76 -20.17 -5.74
C GLU A 376 -1.50 -20.24 -4.24
N PHE A 377 -0.25 -20.45 -3.84
CA PHE A 377 0.14 -20.40 -2.43
C PHE A 377 -0.39 -19.14 -1.73
N TYR A 378 -0.29 -17.97 -2.36
CA TYR A 378 -0.74 -16.70 -1.76
C TYR A 378 -2.27 -16.49 -1.79
N PHE A 379 -3.05 -17.53 -2.08
CA PHE A 379 -4.50 -17.58 -1.88
C PHE A 379 -4.85 -18.61 -0.81
N GLY A 380 -5.17 -18.14 0.40
CA GLY A 380 -5.46 -18.96 1.56
C GLY A 380 -4.30 -19.11 2.54
N ASN A 381 -3.07 -18.82 2.10
CA ASN A 381 -1.86 -18.98 2.90
C ASN A 381 -1.05 -17.68 2.99
N LEU A 382 -0.13 -17.63 3.94
CA LEU A 382 0.80 -16.52 4.13
C LEU A 382 2.11 -17.01 4.75
N ASP A 383 3.24 -16.58 4.18
CA ASP A 383 4.54 -16.71 4.82
C ASP A 383 4.69 -15.76 6.03
N ALA A 384 5.74 -15.93 6.82
CA ALA A 384 5.99 -15.13 8.01
C ALA A 384 6.79 -13.83 7.76
N PHE A 385 7.06 -13.46 6.50
CA PHE A 385 7.85 -12.25 6.17
C PHE A 385 6.99 -10.99 6.27
N ARG A 386 6.27 -10.82 7.39
CA ARG A 386 5.35 -9.70 7.62
C ARG A 386 5.55 -9.07 9.00
N MET A 387 5.43 -7.76 9.07
CA MET A 387 5.18 -7.02 10.31
C MET A 387 3.83 -6.30 10.15
N PRO A 388 2.71 -6.88 10.60
CA PRO A 388 1.41 -6.23 10.51
C PRO A 388 1.28 -5.11 11.55
N ALA A 389 0.95 -3.90 11.12
CA ALA A 389 0.68 -2.76 11.99
C ALA A 389 -0.80 -2.32 11.92
N ASN A 390 -1.46 -2.56 10.79
CA ASN A 390 -2.81 -2.09 10.53
C ASN A 390 -3.72 -3.22 10.07
N SER A 391 -4.98 -3.14 10.49
CA SER A 391 -6.08 -4.03 10.09
C SER A 391 -7.26 -3.28 9.46
N GLU A 392 -7.14 -1.95 9.36
CA GLU A 392 -8.22 -1.06 8.89
C GLU A 392 -7.65 0.03 7.99
N ILE A 393 -8.38 0.36 6.94
CA ILE A 393 -8.07 1.50 6.08
C ILE A 393 -8.66 2.78 6.67
N CYS A 394 -8.00 3.92 6.44
CA CYS A 394 -8.50 5.24 6.83
C CYS A 394 -8.85 5.41 8.31
N PHE A 395 -8.32 4.52 9.17
CA PHE A 395 -8.57 4.54 10.60
C PHE A 395 -7.79 5.67 11.27
N GLN A 396 -8.40 6.30 12.26
CA GLN A 396 -7.73 7.35 13.02
C GLN A 396 -6.68 6.76 13.94
N PHE A 397 -5.57 7.47 14.10
CA PHE A 397 -4.61 7.14 15.14
C PHE A 397 -5.19 7.40 16.52
N ASP A 398 -4.53 6.81 17.51
CA ASP A 398 -4.78 7.09 18.91
C ASP A 398 -3.47 7.59 19.55
N PRO A 399 -3.36 8.88 19.92
CA PRO A 399 -4.34 9.95 19.72
C PRO A 399 -4.47 10.34 18.24
N PRO A 400 -5.60 10.96 17.82
CA PRO A 400 -5.81 11.34 16.42
C PRO A 400 -4.93 12.52 16.00
N LYS A 401 -4.59 12.54 14.71
CA LYS A 401 -3.96 13.70 14.07
C LYS A 401 -4.94 14.87 13.98
N ARG A 402 -4.42 16.08 14.07
CA ARG A 402 -5.19 17.34 13.91
C ARG A 402 -5.14 17.89 12.49
N THR A 403 -4.12 17.50 11.75
CA THR A 403 -3.86 17.96 10.38
C THR A 403 -4.12 16.83 9.38
N TRP A 404 -4.14 17.16 8.08
CA TRP A 404 -4.31 16.14 7.05
C TRP A 404 -3.22 15.08 7.12
N ARG A 405 -3.61 13.83 6.88
CA ARG A 405 -2.70 12.68 6.83
C ARG A 405 -1.75 12.79 5.64
N SER A 406 -0.48 12.44 5.87
CA SER A 406 0.47 12.14 4.79
C SER A 406 0.01 10.90 4.03
N ASP A 407 -0.42 9.87 4.76
CA ASP A 407 -1.03 8.68 4.20
C ASP A 407 -2.39 8.44 4.87
N PRO A 408 -3.49 8.82 4.20
CA PRO A 408 -4.81 8.65 4.78
C PRO A 408 -5.26 7.19 4.79
N VAL A 409 -4.50 6.23 4.27
CA VAL A 409 -4.94 4.83 4.19
C VAL A 409 -4.39 4.01 5.34
N ASP A 410 -3.07 3.97 5.59
CA ASP A 410 -2.53 3.00 6.57
C ASP A 410 -1.23 3.34 7.30
N ASN A 411 -0.48 4.40 6.96
CA ASN A 411 0.76 4.80 7.65
C ASN A 411 1.74 3.65 8.00
N GLN A 412 2.56 3.27 7.02
CA GLN A 412 3.55 2.19 7.20
C GLN A 412 4.97 2.70 7.54
N VAL A 413 5.22 4.02 7.54
CA VAL A 413 6.58 4.57 7.70
C VAL A 413 6.67 5.72 8.70
N GLY A 414 5.55 6.06 9.33
CA GLY A 414 5.42 7.12 10.30
C GLY A 414 4.83 8.41 9.71
N GLU A 415 4.10 9.13 10.55
CA GLU A 415 3.50 10.41 10.23
C GLU A 415 3.80 11.44 11.30
N VAL A 416 3.84 12.71 10.90
CA VAL A 416 4.31 13.78 11.76
C VAL A 416 3.48 15.05 11.54
N GLU A 417 3.15 15.77 12.61
CA GLU A 417 2.58 17.13 12.52
C GLU A 417 3.16 18.05 13.60
N THR A 418 2.99 19.34 13.38
CA THR A 418 3.06 20.33 14.45
C THR A 418 1.64 20.74 14.87
N LYS A 419 1.51 21.72 15.78
CA LYS A 419 0.19 22.24 16.17
C LYS A 419 -0.60 22.79 14.98
N SER A 420 0.09 23.31 13.96
CA SER A 420 -0.52 24.08 12.86
C SER A 420 -0.50 23.38 11.49
N LYS A 421 0.41 22.42 11.25
CA LYS A 421 0.56 21.81 9.93
C LYS A 421 1.06 20.37 9.95
N ASN A 422 0.71 19.62 8.90
CA ASN A 422 1.31 18.32 8.64
C ASN A 422 2.76 18.46 8.17
N ILE A 423 3.59 17.45 8.44
CA ILE A 423 4.95 17.33 7.93
C ILE A 423 4.99 16.10 7.01
N TYR A 424 5.25 16.33 5.73
CA TYR A 424 5.15 15.30 4.69
C TYR A 424 6.48 14.57 4.45
N TYR A 425 6.44 13.49 3.65
CA TYR A 425 7.60 12.65 3.33
C TYR A 425 8.78 13.40 2.69
N ASN A 426 8.57 14.56 2.07
CA ASN A 426 9.64 15.42 1.57
C ASN A 426 10.41 16.16 2.68
N ASP A 427 9.89 16.21 3.91
CA ASP A 427 10.44 17.00 5.02
C ASP A 427 11.09 16.15 6.11
N PHE A 428 11.03 14.82 5.98
CA PHE A 428 11.74 13.88 6.85
C PHE A 428 12.36 12.73 6.06
N ARG A 429 13.14 11.91 6.77
CA ARG A 429 13.62 10.61 6.29
C ARG A 429 13.26 9.56 7.33
N TYR A 430 12.98 8.35 6.89
CA TYR A 430 12.82 7.21 7.79
C TYR A 430 13.82 6.12 7.44
N LYS A 431 14.05 5.21 8.39
CA LYS A 431 14.86 4.01 8.23
C LYS A 431 14.22 2.89 9.02
N ILE A 432 14.14 1.70 8.43
CA ILE A 432 13.72 0.47 9.09
C ILE A 432 14.95 -0.43 9.17
N ASP A 433 15.31 -0.82 10.39
CA ASP A 433 16.42 -1.71 10.71
C ASP A 433 15.87 -3.04 11.23
N VAL A 434 16.28 -4.14 10.61
CA VAL A 434 15.95 -5.50 11.06
C VAL A 434 17.13 -6.00 11.87
N LEU A 435 16.94 -6.09 13.19
CA LEU A 435 18.01 -6.44 14.14
C LEU A 435 18.14 -7.96 14.28
N LYS A 436 17.00 -8.67 14.31
CA LYS A 436 16.94 -10.14 14.34
C LYS A 436 15.77 -10.64 13.50
N PHE A 437 15.97 -11.76 12.83
CA PHE A 437 14.93 -12.51 12.13
C PHE A 437 15.29 -14.00 12.23
N GLU A 438 14.76 -14.66 13.25
CA GLU A 438 15.20 -16.00 13.67
C GLU A 438 14.02 -16.96 13.73
N GLU A 439 14.21 -18.18 13.24
CA GLU A 439 13.25 -19.27 13.40
C GLU A 439 13.19 -19.71 14.86
N ILE A 440 11.99 -19.88 15.40
CA ILE A 440 11.79 -20.42 16.76
C ILE A 440 11.82 -21.94 16.64
N LEU A 441 12.93 -22.55 17.06
CA LEU A 441 13.05 -23.99 17.15
C LEU A 441 12.28 -24.47 18.39
N GLU A 442 11.11 -25.07 18.19
CA GLU A 442 10.42 -25.77 19.27
C GLU A 442 11.22 -27.02 19.63
N ARG A 443 11.74 -27.10 20.87
CA ARG A 443 12.29 -28.35 21.39
C ARG A 443 11.15 -29.37 21.35
N ARG A 444 11.32 -30.47 20.61
CA ARG A 444 10.40 -31.61 20.68
C ARG A 444 10.31 -32.02 22.16
N PRO A 445 9.11 -32.22 22.73
CA PRO A 445 8.99 -32.88 24.02
C PRO A 445 9.73 -34.21 23.93
N GLN A 446 10.62 -34.47 24.90
CA GLN A 446 11.31 -35.75 25.02
C GLN A 446 10.33 -36.87 25.34
#